data_AF-A0A7V3P037-F1
#
_entry.id   AF-A0A7V3P037-F1
#
_cell.length_a   1.000
_cell.length_b   1.000
_cell.length_c   1.000
_cell.angle_alpha   90.00
_cell.angle_beta   90.00
_cell.angle_gamma   90.00
#
_symmetry.space_group_name_H-M   'P 1'
#
loop_
_entity.id
_entity.type
_entity.pdbx_description
1 polymer ?
#
loop_
_entity_poly.entity_id
_entity_poly.type
_entity_poly.pdbx_seq_one_letter_code
_entity_poly.pdbx_strand_id
1 'polypeptide(L)'
;MDKLSPKRRFLAGLFGGRRPDRPPVGNPTSIICQELMKKVGIYFPQAHLEAHLMAELAAAGHEILGFDSIMPEFSVQQEAAALGCEVDWGSPSMMPDAQTHPIQRIEDLIIPENILEKPSM
;
A
#
# COMPACT_ATOMS: atom_id res chain seq x y z
N MET A 1 11.52 -30.38 -6.88
CA MET A 1 10.41 -29.72 -6.16
C MET A 1 9.59 -28.97 -7.19
N ASP A 2 8.27 -29.01 -7.09
CA ASP A 2 7.39 -28.34 -8.06
C ASP A 2 7.51 -26.82 -7.92
N LYS A 3 7.62 -26.13 -9.06
CA LYS A 3 7.65 -24.67 -9.10
C LYS A 3 6.25 -24.13 -8.74
N LEU A 4 6.14 -23.49 -7.57
CA LEU A 4 4.89 -22.85 -7.15
C LEU A 4 4.75 -21.47 -7.79
N SER A 5 3.51 -21.01 -7.98
CA SER A 5 3.25 -19.61 -8.31
C SER A 5 3.62 -18.70 -7.12
N PRO A 6 3.92 -17.40 -7.34
CA PRO A 6 4.19 -16.43 -6.28
C PRO A 6 3.17 -16.51 -5.13
N LYS A 7 1.88 -16.38 -5.45
CA LYS A 7 0.76 -16.52 -4.48
C LYS A 7 0.82 -17.84 -3.70
N ARG A 8 0.98 -18.98 -4.38
CA ARG A 8 1.02 -20.30 -3.72
C ARG A 8 2.26 -20.45 -2.84
N ARG A 9 3.41 -19.91 -3.28
CA ARG A 9 4.67 -19.92 -2.52
C ARG A 9 4.54 -19.12 -1.23
N PHE A 10 4.01 -17.89 -1.31
CA PHE A 10 3.82 -17.03 -0.16
C PHE A 10 2.84 -17.64 0.86
N LEU A 11 1.66 -18.08 0.40
CA LEU A 11 0.65 -18.68 1.29
C LEU A 11 1.13 -19.99 1.93
N ALA A 12 1.89 -20.83 1.22
CA ALA A 12 2.45 -22.05 1.79
C ALA A 12 3.52 -21.77 2.87
N GLY A 13 4.29 -20.67 2.74
CA GLY A 13 5.22 -20.25 3.79
C GLY A 13 4.52 -19.67 5.01
N LEU A 14 3.40 -18.96 4.81
CA LEU A 14 2.65 -18.31 5.90
C LEU A 14 1.78 -19.31 6.68
N PHE A 15 1.04 -20.16 5.99
CA PHE A 15 0.04 -21.06 6.59
C PHE A 15 0.51 -22.53 6.68
N GLY A 16 1.69 -22.84 6.15
CA GLY A 16 2.13 -24.22 5.96
C GLY A 16 1.50 -24.88 4.71
N GLY A 17 1.92 -26.10 4.40
CA GLY A 17 1.42 -26.87 3.25
C GLY A 17 2.54 -27.43 2.37
N ARG A 18 2.35 -27.37 1.04
CA ARG A 18 3.36 -27.88 0.08
C ARG A 18 4.65 -27.10 0.24
N ARG A 19 5.76 -27.81 0.47
CA ARG A 19 7.07 -27.19 0.62
C ARG A 19 7.44 -26.41 -0.65
N PRO A 20 7.68 -25.09 -0.56
CA PRO A 20 8.00 -24.29 -1.73
C PRO A 20 9.39 -24.60 -2.27
N ASP A 21 9.59 -24.35 -3.56
CA ASP A 21 10.85 -24.48 -4.28
C ASP A 21 11.97 -23.58 -3.74
N ARG A 22 11.59 -22.43 -3.16
CA ARG A 22 12.48 -21.52 -2.43
C ARG A 22 11.72 -20.82 -1.29
N PRO A 23 12.39 -20.21 -0.30
CA PRO A 23 11.71 -19.35 0.66
C PRO A 23 10.89 -18.25 -0.04
N PRO A 24 9.64 -17.99 0.39
CA PRO A 24 8.86 -16.87 -0.11
C PRO A 24 9.45 -15.55 0.38
N VAL A 25 9.33 -14.51 -0.45
CA VAL A 25 9.71 -13.14 -0.10
C VAL A 25 8.50 -12.26 -0.35
N GLY A 26 7.95 -11.63 0.69
CA GLY A 26 6.85 -10.69 0.55
C GLY A 26 7.10 -9.41 1.32
N ASN A 27 6.25 -8.42 1.09
CA ASN A 27 6.32 -7.13 1.73
C ASN A 27 4.94 -6.77 2.34
N PRO A 28 4.83 -6.72 3.68
CA PRO A 28 3.62 -6.27 4.35
C PRO A 28 3.51 -4.74 4.42
N THR A 29 4.56 -4.03 3.99
CA THR A 29 4.66 -2.57 3.98
C THR A 29 5.13 -2.08 2.61
N SER A 30 5.01 -0.78 2.36
CA SER A 30 5.55 -0.15 1.16
C SER A 30 7.04 -0.44 1.02
N ILE A 31 7.44 -0.76 -0.21
CA ILE A 31 8.85 -0.92 -0.63
C ILE A 31 9.26 0.18 -1.62
N ILE A 32 8.35 1.11 -1.91
CA ILE A 32 8.55 2.13 -2.94
C ILE A 32 9.61 3.12 -2.46
N CYS A 33 10.67 3.24 -3.26
CA CYS A 33 11.70 4.26 -3.11
C CYS A 33 11.75 5.15 -4.36
N GLN A 34 12.47 6.27 -4.29
CA GLN A 34 12.60 7.21 -5.41
C GLN A 34 13.19 6.55 -6.68
N GLU A 35 14.03 5.53 -6.54
CA GLU A 35 14.58 4.79 -7.69
C GLU A 35 13.52 3.94 -8.39
N LEU A 36 12.62 3.32 -7.63
CA LEU A 36 11.48 2.58 -8.19
C LEU A 36 10.50 3.54 -8.86
N MET A 37 10.18 4.67 -8.22
CA MET A 37 9.35 5.73 -8.82
C MET A 37 9.94 6.18 -10.16
N LYS A 38 11.24 6.48 -10.20
CA LYS A 38 11.96 6.85 -11.43
C LYS A 38 11.93 5.76 -12.49
N LYS A 39 12.04 4.50 -12.09
CA LYS A 39 12.06 3.36 -13.02
C LYS A 39 10.70 3.10 -13.67
N VAL A 40 9.62 3.35 -12.95
CA VAL A 40 8.23 3.19 -13.44
C VAL A 40 7.73 4.49 -14.11
N GLY A 41 8.29 5.65 -13.74
CA GLY A 41 7.81 6.97 -14.20
C GLY A 41 6.60 7.48 -13.42
N ILE A 42 6.31 6.89 -12.25
CA ILE A 42 5.17 7.21 -11.40
C ILE A 42 5.69 7.67 -10.04
N TYR A 43 5.19 8.80 -9.56
CA TYR A 43 5.72 9.46 -8.37
C TYR A 43 4.63 9.71 -7.32
N PHE A 44 5.06 9.90 -6.08
CA PHE A 44 4.25 10.54 -5.06
C PHE A 44 4.19 12.07 -5.31
N PRO A 45 3.10 12.76 -4.96
CA PRO A 45 1.90 12.22 -4.30
C PRO A 45 0.86 11.60 -5.25
N GLN A 46 1.02 11.70 -6.58
CA GLN A 46 -0.04 11.26 -7.51
C GLN A 46 -0.42 9.79 -7.30
N ALA A 47 0.55 8.91 -7.04
CA ALA A 47 0.28 7.50 -6.78
C ALA A 47 -0.45 7.21 -5.45
N HIS A 48 -0.56 8.19 -4.54
CA HIS A 48 -1.42 8.06 -3.35
C HIS A 48 -2.90 8.32 -3.67
N LEU A 49 -3.17 9.11 -4.71
CA LEU A 49 -4.48 9.69 -5.01
C LEU A 49 -5.15 9.03 -6.23
N GLU A 50 -4.36 8.50 -7.17
CA GLU A 50 -4.86 7.92 -8.41
C GLU A 50 -4.73 6.39 -8.39
N ALA A 51 -5.87 5.69 -8.34
CA ALA A 51 -5.91 4.23 -8.20
C ALA A 51 -5.12 3.46 -9.28
N HIS A 52 -5.14 3.95 -10.53
CA HIS A 52 -4.40 3.29 -11.62
C HIS A 52 -2.88 3.43 -11.44
N LEU A 53 -2.41 4.63 -11.09
CA LEU A 53 -1.00 4.89 -10.80
C LEU A 53 -0.52 4.12 -9.56
N MET A 54 -1.38 4.02 -8.54
CA MET A 54 -1.12 3.23 -7.34
C MET A 54 -0.90 1.76 -7.68
N ALA A 55 -1.81 1.15 -8.46
CA ALA A 55 -1.72 -0.24 -8.86
C ALA A 55 -0.47 -0.52 -9.72
N GLU A 56 -0.16 0.35 -10.69
CA GLU A 56 1.04 0.21 -11.54
C GLU A 56 2.33 0.33 -10.73
N LEU A 57 2.42 1.32 -9.84
CA LEU A 57 3.60 1.50 -9.00
C LEU A 57 3.76 0.36 -7.98
N ALA A 58 2.67 -0.15 -7.41
CA ALA A 58 2.69 -1.29 -6.49
C ALA A 58 3.17 -2.57 -7.18
N ALA A 59 2.78 -2.79 -8.44
CA ALA A 59 3.19 -3.95 -9.24
C ALA A 59 4.72 -4.03 -9.43
N ALA A 60 5.42 -2.90 -9.37
CA ALA A 60 6.88 -2.85 -9.49
C ALA A 60 7.62 -3.74 -8.46
N GLY A 61 7.06 -3.91 -7.26
CA GLY A 61 7.65 -4.83 -6.26
C GLY A 61 7.69 -6.28 -6.77
N HIS A 62 6.64 -6.71 -7.47
CA HIS A 62 6.58 -8.03 -8.08
C HIS A 62 7.40 -8.09 -9.38
N GLU A 63 7.15 -7.16 -10.31
CA GLU A 63 7.64 -7.23 -11.68
C GLU A 63 9.12 -6.87 -11.81
N ILE A 64 9.61 -5.95 -10.96
CA ILE A 64 10.99 -5.46 -11.01
C ILE A 64 11.87 -6.16 -9.97
N LEU A 65 11.37 -6.30 -8.74
CA LEU A 65 12.16 -6.84 -7.63
C LEU A 65 11.93 -8.34 -7.39
N GLY A 66 10.89 -8.94 -7.98
CA GLY A 66 10.63 -10.38 -7.90
C GLY A 66 9.97 -10.84 -6.60
N PHE A 67 9.31 -9.94 -5.86
CA PHE A 67 8.57 -10.30 -4.65
C PHE A 67 7.43 -11.26 -4.97
N ASP A 68 7.08 -12.14 -4.04
CA ASP A 68 5.98 -13.08 -4.17
C ASP A 68 4.60 -12.47 -3.84
N SER A 69 4.60 -11.22 -3.38
CA SER A 69 3.43 -10.40 -3.02
C SER A 69 3.49 -9.02 -3.65
N ILE A 70 2.36 -8.32 -3.62
CA ILE A 70 2.24 -6.90 -3.91
C ILE A 70 1.61 -6.25 -2.68
N MET A 71 2.20 -5.17 -2.18
CA MET A 71 1.56 -4.28 -1.22
C MET A 71 0.83 -3.20 -2.03
N PRO A 72 -0.51 -3.12 -1.98
CA PRO A 72 -1.27 -2.27 -2.88
C PRO A 72 -1.25 -0.78 -2.48
N GLU A 73 -0.87 -0.46 -1.25
CA GLU A 73 -0.94 0.88 -0.68
C GLU A 73 0.40 1.29 -0.05
N PHE A 74 0.66 2.60 0.00
CA PHE A 74 1.95 3.15 0.40
C PHE A 74 1.94 3.89 1.74
N SER A 75 0.76 4.20 2.28
CA SER A 75 0.54 4.98 3.50
C SER A 75 -0.70 4.47 4.24
N VAL A 76 -1.01 5.05 5.40
CA VAL A 76 -2.24 4.78 6.15
C VAL A 76 -3.19 6.00 6.14
N GLN A 77 -2.83 7.06 5.41
CA GLN A 77 -3.53 8.35 5.48
C GLN A 77 -4.82 8.42 4.67
N GLN A 78 -5.08 7.42 3.80
CA GLN A 78 -6.33 7.27 3.08
C GLN A 78 -7.51 7.12 4.05
N GLU A 79 -7.36 6.25 5.07
CA GLU A 79 -8.38 6.09 6.11
C GLU A 79 -8.49 7.34 7.00
N ALA A 80 -7.37 8.00 7.30
CA ALA A 80 -7.39 9.24 8.08
C ALA A 80 -8.17 10.36 7.34
N ALA A 81 -7.94 10.53 6.04
CA ALA A 81 -8.68 11.44 5.18
C ALA A 81 -10.18 11.08 5.16
N ALA A 82 -10.51 9.79 4.99
CA ALA A 82 -11.91 9.32 5.01
C ALA A 82 -12.62 9.59 6.35
N LEU A 83 -11.87 9.62 7.45
CA LEU A 83 -12.34 9.97 8.81
C LEU A 83 -12.33 11.48 9.09
N GLY A 84 -11.91 12.31 8.13
CA GLY A 84 -12.02 13.77 8.20
C GLY A 84 -10.74 14.50 8.61
N CYS A 85 -9.58 13.83 8.64
CA CYS A 85 -8.31 14.53 8.77
C CYS A 85 -7.96 15.25 7.47
N GLU A 86 -7.57 16.51 7.56
CA GLU A 86 -6.78 17.17 6.50
C GLU A 86 -5.41 16.48 6.40
N VAL A 87 -5.04 16.05 5.20
CA VAL A 87 -3.78 15.33 4.92
C VAL A 87 -2.91 16.15 3.99
N ASP A 88 -1.66 16.38 4.38
CA ASP A 88 -0.61 16.76 3.44
C ASP A 88 -0.15 15.47 2.75
N TRP A 89 -0.43 15.33 1.45
CA TRP A 89 -0.07 14.15 0.67
C TRP A 89 1.44 14.07 0.34
N GLY A 90 2.22 15.09 0.71
CA GLY A 90 3.67 15.08 0.64
C GLY A 90 4.22 15.32 -0.77
N SER A 91 5.35 14.67 -1.06
CA SER A 91 6.14 14.89 -2.28
C SER A 91 6.90 13.62 -2.67
N PRO A 92 7.60 13.56 -3.82
CA PRO A 92 8.38 12.36 -4.20
C PRO A 92 9.36 11.84 -3.14
N SER A 93 9.79 12.69 -2.20
CA SER A 93 10.70 12.35 -1.12
C SER A 93 10.08 12.47 0.28
N MET A 94 8.77 12.69 0.39
CA MET A 94 8.08 12.90 1.66
C MET A 94 6.74 12.15 1.67
N MET A 95 6.52 11.32 2.69
CA MET A 95 5.28 10.56 2.84
C MET A 95 4.12 11.44 3.31
N PRO A 96 2.86 11.00 3.09
CA PRO A 96 1.69 11.72 3.58
C PRO A 96 1.64 11.83 5.10
N ASP A 97 1.12 12.96 5.59
CA ASP A 97 1.00 13.27 7.02
C ASP A 97 -0.35 13.94 7.35
N ALA A 98 -1.00 13.47 8.41
CA ALA A 98 -2.26 14.04 8.87
C ALA A 98 -1.99 15.35 9.64
N GLN A 99 -2.53 16.46 9.15
CA GLN A 99 -2.32 17.79 9.72
C GLN A 99 -3.32 18.12 10.84
N THR A 100 -4.44 17.41 10.87
CA THR A 100 -5.52 17.65 11.84
C THR A 100 -5.95 16.36 12.53
N HIS A 101 -6.58 16.54 13.69
CA HIS A 101 -7.01 15.45 14.56
C HIS A 101 -8.44 15.75 15.03
N PRO A 102 -9.47 15.59 14.16
CA PRO A 102 -10.84 15.99 14.49
C PRO A 102 -11.44 15.18 15.64
N ILE A 103 -10.94 13.96 15.86
CA ILE A 103 -11.41 13.04 16.91
C ILE A 103 -10.42 13.12 18.07
N GLN A 104 -10.82 13.80 19.15
CA GLN A 104 -9.99 13.95 20.36
C GLN A 104 -10.38 12.94 21.45
N ARG A 105 -11.63 12.44 21.39
CA ARG A 105 -12.17 11.44 22.31
C ARG A 105 -12.95 10.39 21.55
N ILE A 106 -13.13 9.22 22.16
CA ILE A 106 -13.85 8.10 21.53
C ILE A 106 -15.32 8.43 21.24
N GLU A 107 -15.94 9.31 22.04
CA GLU A 107 -17.33 9.72 21.82
C GLU A 107 -17.51 10.66 20.63
N ASP A 108 -16.42 11.27 20.15
CA ASP A 108 -16.40 12.11 18.96
C ASP A 108 -16.30 11.27 17.67
N LEU A 109 -15.95 9.99 17.78
CA LEU A 109 -15.80 9.08 16.64
C LEU A 109 -17.17 8.72 16.07
N ILE A 110 -17.46 9.26 14.89
CA ILE A 110 -18.61 8.90 14.07
C ILE A 110 -18.08 8.24 12.80
N ILE A 111 -18.31 6.93 12.65
CA ILE A 111 -17.98 6.22 11.41
C ILE A 111 -19.00 6.62 10.34
N PRO A 112 -18.60 7.24 9.22
CA PRO A 112 -19.53 7.60 8.15
C PRO A 112 -20.20 6.36 7.53
N GLU A 113 -21.50 6.44 7.23
CA GLU A 113 -22.26 5.31 6.66
C GLU A 113 -21.65 4.76 5.36
N ASN A 114 -21.13 5.66 4.50
CA ASN A 114 -20.46 5.31 3.24
C ASN A 114 -18.94 5.54 3.31
N ILE A 115 -18.28 5.14 4.41
CA ILE A 115 -16.84 5.37 4.61
C ILE A 115 -15.98 4.83 3.45
N LEU A 116 -16.37 3.70 2.84
CA LEU A 116 -15.65 3.09 1.71
C LEU A 116 -15.77 3.88 0.39
N GLU A 117 -16.74 4.79 0.30
CA GLU A 117 -16.95 5.66 -0.85
C GLU A 117 -16.33 7.05 -0.63
N LYS A 118 -15.80 7.33 0.56
CA LYS A 118 -15.17 8.60 0.85
C LYS A 118 -13.87 8.71 0.05
N PRO A 119 -13.68 9.79 -0.70
CA PRO A 119 -12.47 9.95 -1.47
C PRO A 119 -11.32 10.33 -0.55
N SER A 120 -10.12 9.87 -0.89
CA SER A 120 -8.87 10.38 -0.34
C SER A 120 -8.62 11.78 -0.93
N MET A 121 -9.34 12.80 -0.45
CA MET A 121 -9.15 14.21 -0.83
C MET A 121 -8.59 14.99 0.35
#